data_AF-A0A8I1EEY6-F1
#
_entry.id   AF-A0A8I1EEY6-F1
#
_cell.length_a   1.000
_cell.length_b   1.000
_cell.length_c   1.000
_cell.angle_alpha   90.00
_cell.angle_beta   90.00
_cell.angle_gamma   90.00
#
_symmetry.space_group_name_H-M   'P 1'
#
loop_
_entity.id
_entity.type
_entity.pdbx_description
1 polymer ?
#
loop_
_entity_poly.entity_id
_entity_poly.type
_entity_poly.pdbx_seq_one_letter_code
_entity_poly.pdbx_strand_id
1 'polypeptide(L)' 'MKYRRRRGSLHLGLRVERSVAMLAALTANLHRDQQKRPAPYTWKDFALHEDEDEPISLEEAIASWA' A
#
# COMPACT_ATOMS: atom_id res chain seq x y z
N MET A 1 -10.44 -9.77 8.87
CA MET A 1 -10.44 -9.39 7.43
C MET A 1 -11.78 -8.85 6.89
N LYS A 2 -12.96 -9.38 7.28
CA LYS A 2 -14.27 -8.93 6.71
C LYS A 2 -14.60 -7.43 6.93
N TYR A 3 -14.21 -6.85 8.08
CA TYR A 3 -14.45 -5.43 8.37
C TYR A 3 -13.60 -4.48 7.49
N ARG A 4 -12.33 -4.83 7.24
CA ARG A 4 -11.41 -4.06 6.39
C ARG A 4 -11.85 -4.07 4.93
N ARG A 5 -12.14 -5.26 4.38
CA ARG A 5 -12.62 -5.43 3.00
C ARG A 5 -13.94 -4.72 2.70
N ARG A 6 -14.83 -4.58 3.69
CA ARG A 6 -16.12 -3.88 3.52
C ARG A 6 -15.99 -2.40 3.19
N ARG A 7 -14.88 -1.76 3.57
CA ARG A 7 -14.66 -0.33 3.36
C ARG A 7 -13.58 -0.05 2.33
N GLY A 8 -12.79 -1.04 1.92
CA GLY A 8 -11.72 -0.89 0.92
C GLY A 8 -10.87 0.36 1.21
N SER A 9 -10.67 1.17 0.17
CA SER A 9 -9.95 2.45 0.24
C SER A 9 -10.60 3.51 1.15
N LEU A 10 -11.87 3.33 1.55
CA LEU A 10 -12.57 4.23 2.47
C LEU A 10 -12.29 3.92 3.95
N HIS A 11 -11.54 2.88 4.27
CA HIS A 11 -11.23 2.51 5.65
C HIS A 11 -10.25 3.49 6.31
N LEU A 12 -10.74 4.37 7.19
CA LEU A 12 -9.94 5.41 7.84
C LEU A 12 -8.65 4.89 8.50
N GLY A 13 -8.73 3.77 9.23
CA GLY A 13 -7.54 3.19 9.87
C GLY A 13 -6.47 2.73 8.87
N LEU A 14 -6.86 2.27 7.68
CA LEU A 14 -5.90 1.87 6.64
C LEU A 14 -5.29 3.11 5.98
N ARG A 15 -6.07 4.18 5.81
CA ARG A 15 -5.52 5.46 5.33
C ARG A 15 -4.49 6.06 6.30
N VAL A 16 -4.75 5.98 7.60
CA VAL A 16 -3.78 6.39 8.62
C VAL A 16 -2.52 5.52 8.54
N GLU A 17 -2.69 4.20 8.48
CA GLU A 17 -1.56 3.26 8.30
C GLU A 17 -0.74 3.62 7.06
N ARG A 18 -1.37 3.80 5.90
CA ARG A 18 -0.70 4.18 4.64
C ARG A 18 0.11 5.46 4.78
N SER A 19 -0.43 6.46 5.47
CA SER A 19 0.28 7.73 5.68
C SER A 19 1.55 7.56 6.53
N VAL A 20 1.48 6.75 7.59
CA VAL A 20 2.62 6.47 8.46
C VAL A 20 3.62 5.54 7.77
N ALA A 21 3.14 4.57 7.00
CA ALA A 21 3.96 3.69 6.17
C ALA A 21 4.76 4.47 5.11
N MET A 22 4.18 5.52 4.53
CA MET A 22 4.89 6.42 3.62
C MET A 22 6.03 7.16 4.33
N LEU A 23 5.78 7.68 5.54
CA LEU A 23 6.82 8.33 6.35
C LEU A 23 7.93 7.34 6.72
N ALA A 24 7.58 6.12 7.12
CA ALA A 24 8.54 5.06 7.41
C ALA A 24 9.41 4.72 6.19
N ALA A 25 8.81 4.62 5.00
CA ALA A 25 9.55 4.40 3.75
C ALA A 25 10.49 5.55 3.42
N LEU A 26 10.06 6.80 3.62
CA LEU A 26 10.89 7.99 3.45
C LEU A 26 12.11 7.96 4.37
N THR A 27 11.89 7.72 5.67
CA THR A 27 12.97 7.65 6.67
C THR A 27 13.90 6.47 6.42
N ALA A 28 13.37 5.30 6.05
CA ALA A 28 14.18 4.12 5.72
C ALA A 28 15.06 4.37 4.49
N ASN A 29 14.52 5.05 3.47
CA ASN A 29 15.28 5.40 2.28
C ASN A 29 16.34 6.48 2.52
N LEU A 30 16.11 7.40 3.47
CA LEU A 30 17.10 8.42 3.84
C LEU A 30 18.40 7.79 4.37
N HIS A 31 18.30 6.65 5.06
CA HIS A 31 19.42 5.94 5.66
C HIS A 31 19.76 4.62 4.95
N ARG A 32 19.19 4.37 3.76
CA ARG A 32 19.38 3.12 3.03
C ARG A 32 20.80 3.02 2.48
N ASP A 33 21.49 1.93 2.82
CA ASP A 33 22.72 1.53 2.15
C ASP A 33 22.38 0.97 0.76
N GLN A 34 22.77 1.69 -0.30
CA GLN A 34 22.47 1.33 -1.68
C GLN A 34 23.19 0.05 -2.15
N GLN A 35 24.30 -0.33 -1.51
CA GLN A 35 25.02 -1.56 -1.84
C GLN A 35 24.30 -2.78 -1.25
N LYS A 36 23.83 -2.67 0.00
CA LYS A 36 23.10 -3.74 0.68
C LYS A 36 21.66 -3.87 0.23
N ARG A 37 21.02 -2.75 -0.09
CA ARG A 37 19.66 -2.71 -0.62
C ARG A 37 19.58 -1.73 -1.79
N PRO A 38 19.80 -2.21 -3.03
CA PRO A 38 19.76 -1.37 -4.22
C PRO A 38 18.37 -0.76 -4.44
N ALA A 39 17.31 -1.57 -4.26
CA ALA A 39 15.94 -1.14 -4.44
C ALA A 39 15.44 -0.28 -3.27
N PRO A 40 14.78 0.86 -3.52
CA PRO A 40 14.17 1.66 -2.46
C PRO A 40 13.07 0.90 -1.73
N TYR A 41 12.89 1.24 -0.46
CA TYR A 41 11.69 0.87 0.27
C TYR A 41 10.49 1.62 -0.33
N THR A 42 9.36 0.94 -0.38
CA THR A 42 8.06 1.50 -0.72
C THR A 42 7.18 1.51 0.51
N TRP A 43 6.12 2.31 0.52
CA TRP A 43 5.16 2.28 1.62
C TRP A 43 4.51 0.89 1.79
N LYS A 44 4.41 0.09 0.71
CA LYS A 44 3.89 -1.29 0.74
C LYS A 44 4.73 -2.20 1.65
N ASP A 45 6.04 -1.92 1.82
CA ASP A 45 6.90 -2.68 2.73
C ASP A 45 6.51 -2.48 4.22
N PHE A 46 5.72 -1.45 4.54
CA PHE A 46 5.33 -1.09 5.92
C PHE A 46 3.82 -1.14 6.18
N ALA A 47 2.98 -1.11 5.14
CA ALA A 47 1.52 -1.18 5.25
C ALA A 47 1.01 -2.63 5.25
N LEU A 48 1.33 -3.38 6.31
CA LEU A 48 1.08 -4.83 6.40
C LEU A 48 -0.39 -5.25 6.32
N HIS A 49 -1.32 -4.35 6.59
CA HIS A 49 -2.76 -4.65 6.56
C HIS A 49 -3.46 -4.10 5.32
N GLU A 50 -2.72 -3.44 4.42
CA GLU A 50 -3.23 -2.93 3.16
C GLU A 50 -3.12 -4.03 2.09
N ASP A 51 -4.10 -4.93 2.11
CA ASP A 51 -4.35 -5.88 1.01
C ASP A 51 -5.07 -5.14 -0.14
N GLU A 52 -4.53 -4.00 -0.62
CA GLU A 52 -5.04 -3.39 -1.86
C GLU A 52 -4.51 -4.21 -3.04
N ASP A 53 -5.42 -4.92 -3.72
CA ASP A 53 -5.20 -5.37 -5.08
C ASP A 53 -4.71 -4.17 -5.91
N GLU A 54 -3.76 -4.40 -6.82
CA GLU A 54 -3.28 -3.31 -7.65
C GLU A 54 -4.44 -2.64 -8.39
N PRO A 55 -4.42 -1.31 -8.56
CA PRO A 55 -5.49 -0.62 -9.26
C PRO A 55 -5.66 -1.23 -10.65
N ILE A 56 -6.83 -1.83 -10.87
CA ILE A 56 -7.22 -2.37 -12.16
C ILE A 56 -7.65 -1.23 -13.10
N SER A 57 -7.48 -1.45 -14.39
CA SER A 57 -8.01 -0.56 -15.42
C SER A 57 -9.54 -0.47 -15.37
N LEU A 58 -10.10 0.56 -15.99
CA LEU A 58 -11.56 0.70 -16.09
C LEU A 58 -12.17 -0.49 -16.85
N GLU A 59 -11.49 -0.94 -17.90
CA GLU A 59 -11.88 -2.07 -18.72
C GLU A 59 -11.93 -3.38 -17.91
N GLU A 60 -10.89 -3.64 -17.10
CA GLU A 60 -10.85 -4.79 -16.18
C GLU A 60 -11.93 -4.69 -15.10
N ALA A 61 -12.18 -3.49 -14.57
CA ALA A 61 -13.25 -3.26 -13.59
C ALA A 61 -14.62 -3.59 -14.18
N ILE A 62 -14.92 -3.12 -15.39
CA ILE A 62 -16.17 -3.41 -16.09
C ILE A 62 -16.29 -4.93 -16.36
N ALA A 63 -15.21 -5.57 -16.81
CA ALA A 63 -15.18 -7.02 -17.05
C ALA A 63 -15.44 -7.84 -15.78
N SER A 64 -15.04 -7.35 -14.61
CA SER A 64 -15.27 -8.04 -13.33
C SER A 64 -16.73 -8.05 -12.86
N TRP A 65 -17.59 -7.21 -13.45
CA TRP A 65 -19.01 -7.09 -13.11
C TRP A 65 -19.94 -7.82 -14.09
N ALA A 66 -19.45 -8.17 -15.27
CA ALA A 66 -20.19 -8.88 -16.33
C ALA A 66 -20.39 -10.35 -15.97
#